data_AF-A0A5S4ENH2-F1
#
_entry.id   AF-A0A5S4ENH2-F1
#
_cell.length_a   1.000
_cell.length_b   1.000
_cell.length_c   1.000
_cell.angle_alpha   90.00
_cell.angle_beta   90.00
_cell.angle_gamma   90.00
#
_symmetry.space_group_name_H-M   'P 1'
#
loop_
_entity.id
_entity.type
_entity.pdbx_description
1 polymer ?
#
loop_
_entity_poly.entity_id
_entity_poly.type
_entity_poly.pdbx_seq_one_letter_code
_entity_poly.pdbx_strand_id
1 'polypeptide(L)'
;MKLPQSVGEVLQEHVVLESESIDRMYLNVYVPQLQRIGGVVWYLRGHLGQRFASTVGVAPKTEQFVAAIEKFAKRHGVDVVSFKKDQRKDDVTREYLVKFEAKEGVVYIGRAQEKARVVRTERRRNAITGATYPWVVDGSAFVNYYYF
;
A
#
# COMPACT_ATOMS: atom_id res chain seq x y z
N MET A 1 2.99 -59.07 -8.50
CA MET A 1 2.42 -58.38 -9.67
C MET A 1 2.39 -56.90 -9.32
N LYS A 2 3.17 -56.05 -9.99
CA LYS A 2 3.11 -54.59 -9.76
C LYS A 2 1.87 -54.06 -10.47
N LEU A 3 0.93 -53.52 -9.71
CA LEU A 3 -0.19 -52.77 -10.28
C LEU A 3 0.39 -51.58 -11.06
N PRO A 4 -0.11 -51.29 -12.27
CA PRO A 4 0.31 -50.10 -12.99
C PRO A 4 -0.10 -48.87 -12.18
N GLN A 5 0.89 -48.11 -11.71
CA GLN A 5 0.65 -46.85 -11.02
C GLN A 5 0.44 -45.75 -12.05
N SER A 6 -0.60 -44.94 -11.86
CA SER A 6 -0.84 -43.76 -12.66
C SER A 6 0.17 -42.65 -12.32
N VAL A 7 0.42 -41.75 -13.27
CA VAL A 7 1.26 -40.57 -13.03
C VAL A 7 0.70 -39.73 -11.86
N GLY A 8 -0.63 -39.67 -11.70
CA GLY A 8 -1.28 -38.97 -10.58
C GLY A 8 -0.98 -39.58 -9.21
N GLU A 9 -0.99 -40.91 -9.08
CA GLU A 9 -0.66 -41.60 -7.82
C GLU A 9 0.80 -41.41 -7.43
N VAL A 10 1.71 -41.50 -8.41
CA VAL A 10 3.14 -41.26 -8.16
C VAL A 10 3.40 -39.81 -7.76
N LEU A 11 2.68 -38.85 -8.36
CA LEU A 11 2.79 -37.44 -7.98
C LEU A 11 2.23 -37.18 -6.57
N GLN A 12 1.09 -37.78 -6.18
CA GLN A 12 0.54 -37.61 -4.83
C GLN A 12 1.49 -38.09 -3.72
N GLU A 13 2.25 -39.17 -3.94
CA GLU A 13 3.25 -39.65 -2.97
C GLU A 13 4.53 -38.77 -2.90
N HIS A 14 4.66 -37.80 -3.81
CA HIS A 14 5.85 -36.95 -3.95
C HIS A 14 5.55 -35.44 -3.89
N VAL A 15 4.27 -35.05 -3.78
CA VAL A 15 3.87 -33.68 -3.52
C VAL A 15 4.00 -33.40 -2.03
N VAL A 16 5.00 -32.59 -1.67
CA VAL A 16 5.24 -32.15 -0.29
C VAL A 16 4.37 -30.94 0.10
N LEU A 17 3.84 -30.23 -0.91
CA LEU A 17 2.94 -29.08 -0.74
C LEU A 17 2.04 -28.95 -1.98
N GLU A 18 0.73 -28.96 -1.75
CA GLU A 18 -0.28 -28.60 -2.74
C GLU A 18 -0.97 -27.30 -2.28
N SER A 19 -1.00 -26.29 -3.16
CA SER A 19 -1.69 -25.02 -2.90
C SER A 19 -2.77 -24.84 -3.96
N GLU A 20 -4.01 -25.16 -3.59
CA GLU A 20 -5.16 -25.08 -4.50
C GLU A 20 -5.69 -23.66 -4.66
N SER A 21 -5.46 -22.79 -3.67
CA SER A 21 -5.81 -21.36 -3.73
C SER A 21 -4.98 -20.52 -2.77
N ILE A 22 -4.82 -19.25 -3.11
CA ILE A 22 -4.23 -18.22 -2.24
C ILE A 22 -5.40 -17.43 -1.63
N ASP A 23 -5.66 -17.60 -0.33
CA ASP A 23 -6.72 -16.85 0.38
C ASP A 23 -6.39 -15.35 0.44
N ARG A 24 -5.14 -15.00 0.76
CA ARG A 24 -4.68 -13.60 0.87
C ARG A 24 -3.20 -13.46 0.50
N MET A 25 -2.88 -12.47 -0.32
CA MET A 25 -1.50 -12.10 -0.66
C MET A 25 -1.18 -10.71 -0.12
N TYR A 26 -0.16 -10.61 0.74
CA TYR A 26 0.35 -9.33 1.22
C TYR A 26 1.54 -8.89 0.37
N LEU A 27 1.32 -7.94 -0.54
CA LEU A 27 2.39 -7.35 -1.34
C LEU A 27 3.00 -6.14 -0.62
N ASN A 28 3.92 -6.40 0.31
CA ASN A 28 4.65 -5.33 1.00
C ASN A 28 5.77 -4.80 0.10
N VAL A 29 5.48 -3.74 -0.68
CA VAL A 29 6.52 -3.01 -1.40
C VAL A 29 7.35 -2.21 -0.39
N TYR A 30 8.51 -2.75 -0.04
CA TYR A 30 9.41 -2.16 0.93
C TYR A 30 10.55 -1.41 0.23
N VAL A 31 10.70 -0.12 0.53
CA VAL A 31 11.83 0.68 0.05
C VAL A 31 12.72 1.02 1.26
N PRO A 32 13.80 0.25 1.51
CA PRO A 32 14.61 0.36 2.73
C PRO A 32 15.15 1.77 2.97
N GLN A 33 15.58 2.44 1.89
CA GLN A 33 16.17 3.77 1.99
C GLN A 33 15.17 4.82 2.50
N LEU A 34 13.88 4.67 2.21
CA LEU A 34 12.85 5.63 2.63
C LEU A 34 12.34 5.40 4.06
N GLN A 35 12.84 4.38 4.76
CA GLN A 35 12.43 4.09 6.14
C GLN A 35 13.17 4.91 7.20
N ARG A 36 14.13 5.74 6.78
CA ARG A 36 14.95 6.57 7.68
C ARG A 36 14.99 8.01 7.18
N ILE A 37 15.00 8.97 8.10
CA ILE A 37 15.06 10.41 7.79
C ILE A 37 16.17 10.73 6.79
N GLY A 38 17.38 10.21 6.99
CA GLY A 38 18.51 10.48 6.09
C GLY A 38 18.28 10.03 4.65
N GLY A 39 17.57 8.92 4.44
CA GLY A 39 17.26 8.45 3.09
C GLY A 39 16.08 9.20 2.46
N VAL A 40 15.12 9.68 3.26
CA VAL A 40 14.11 10.64 2.78
C VAL A 40 14.77 11.97 2.39
N VAL A 41 15.73 12.47 3.17
CA VAL A 41 16.50 13.68 2.83
C VAL A 41 17.26 13.48 1.52
N TRP A 42 17.93 12.33 1.34
CA TRP A 42 18.59 11.98 0.08
C TRP A 42 17.60 11.91 -1.09
N TYR A 43 16.43 11.30 -0.89
CA TYR A 43 15.40 11.24 -1.93
C TYR A 43 14.92 12.64 -2.34
N LEU A 44 14.66 13.53 -1.38
CA LEU A 44 14.20 14.89 -1.64
C LEU A 44 15.28 15.76 -2.31
N ARG A 45 16.51 15.75 -1.80
CA ARG A 45 17.60 16.61 -2.29
C ARG A 45 18.32 16.02 -3.50
N GLY A 46 18.65 14.74 -3.44
CA GLY A 46 19.46 14.04 -4.43
C GLY A 46 18.61 13.56 -5.60
N HIS A 47 17.59 12.75 -5.33
CA HIS A 47 16.78 12.17 -6.40
C HIS A 47 15.78 13.15 -7.02
N LEU A 48 15.02 13.90 -6.19
CA LEU A 48 14.08 14.91 -6.67
C LEU A 48 14.73 16.27 -6.96
N GLY A 49 16.03 16.43 -6.69
CA GLY A 49 16.79 17.65 -6.99
C GLY A 49 16.31 18.91 -6.24
N GLN A 50 15.55 18.76 -5.15
CA GLN A 50 15.00 19.92 -4.44
C GLN A 50 16.11 20.74 -3.79
N ARG A 51 15.96 22.07 -3.80
CA ARG A 51 16.91 22.97 -3.11
C ARG A 51 16.90 22.78 -1.60
N PHE A 52 15.77 22.39 -1.01
CA PHE A 52 15.64 22.11 0.41
C PHE A 52 14.92 20.78 0.61
N ALA A 53 15.27 20.02 1.65
CA ALA A 53 14.60 18.78 1.98
C ALA A 53 13.22 19.09 2.57
N SER A 54 12.21 19.23 1.69
CA SER A 54 10.84 19.57 2.05
C SER A 54 9.87 18.52 1.54
N THR A 55 9.06 17.97 2.44
CA THR A 55 8.03 16.99 2.08
C THR A 55 6.88 17.60 1.28
N VAL A 56 6.83 18.92 1.11
CA VAL A 56 5.84 19.62 0.28
C VAL A 56 5.84 19.10 -1.16
N GLY A 57 7.02 18.78 -1.72
CA GLY A 57 7.11 18.24 -3.08
C GLY A 57 6.64 16.79 -3.22
N VAL A 58 6.32 16.11 -2.13
CA VAL A 58 5.79 14.73 -2.14
C VAL A 58 4.26 14.74 -2.25
N ALA A 59 3.57 15.72 -1.66
CA ALA A 59 2.11 15.76 -1.63
C ALA A 59 1.46 15.67 -3.02
N PRO A 60 1.89 16.42 -4.06
CA PRO A 60 1.31 16.30 -5.40
C PRO A 60 1.48 14.89 -6.00
N LYS A 61 2.55 14.16 -5.66
CA LYS A 61 2.78 12.80 -6.15
C LYS A 61 1.80 11.82 -5.50
N THR A 62 1.58 11.96 -4.19
CA THR A 62 0.58 11.16 -3.46
C THR A 62 -0.83 11.45 -3.97
N GLU A 63 -1.17 12.73 -4.20
CA GLU A 63 -2.46 13.13 -4.77
C GLU A 63 -2.69 12.55 -6.16
N GLN A 64 -1.67 12.60 -7.03
CA GLN A 64 -1.72 11.96 -8.35
C GLN A 64 -1.93 10.44 -8.26
N PHE A 65 -1.27 9.78 -7.30
CA PHE A 65 -1.45 8.34 -7.09
C PHE A 65 -2.87 8.01 -6.63
N VAL A 66 -3.43 8.76 -5.67
CA VAL A 66 -4.82 8.59 -5.23
C VAL A 66 -5.80 8.84 -6.38
N ALA A 67 -5.60 9.91 -7.16
CA ALA A 67 -6.43 10.20 -8.32
C ALA A 67 -6.36 9.09 -9.39
N ALA A 68 -5.20 8.43 -9.54
CA ALA A 68 -5.06 7.29 -10.43
C ALA A 68 -5.88 6.07 -9.95
N ILE A 69 -5.92 5.81 -8.65
CA ILE A 69 -6.77 4.77 -8.04
C ILE A 69 -8.25 5.08 -8.31
N GLU A 70 -8.70 6.30 -8.05
CA GLU A 70 -10.08 6.72 -8.28
C GLU A 70 -10.46 6.63 -9.77
N LYS A 71 -9.54 7.02 -10.66
CA LYS A 71 -9.73 6.90 -12.12
C LYS A 71 -9.80 5.43 -12.55
N PHE A 72 -8.98 4.56 -11.97
CA PHE A 72 -9.03 3.11 -12.20
C PHE A 72 -10.40 2.55 -11.78
N ALA A 73 -10.82 2.82 -10.54
CA ALA A 73 -12.13 2.40 -10.02
C ALA A 73 -13.28 2.82 -10.94
N LYS A 74 -13.32 4.10 -11.31
CA LYS A 74 -14.34 4.64 -12.22
C LYS A 74 -14.32 3.99 -13.60
N ARG A 75 -13.14 3.72 -14.16
CA ARG A 75 -13.00 3.12 -15.49
C ARG A 75 -13.50 1.67 -15.51
N HIS A 76 -13.25 0.93 -14.44
CA HIS A 76 -13.56 -0.50 -14.36
C HIS A 76 -14.88 -0.80 -13.64
N GLY A 77 -15.61 0.23 -13.18
CA GLY A 77 -16.85 0.04 -12.43
C GLY A 77 -16.63 -0.61 -11.07
N VAL A 78 -15.44 -0.43 -10.49
CA VAL A 78 -15.08 -1.01 -9.19
C VAL A 78 -15.45 -0.03 -8.08
N ASP A 79 -16.13 -0.51 -7.05
CA ASP A 79 -16.53 0.31 -5.92
C ASP A 79 -15.34 0.70 -5.03
N VAL A 80 -15.33 1.94 -4.53
CA VAL A 80 -14.39 2.39 -3.48
C VAL A 80 -15.14 2.49 -2.15
N VAL A 81 -14.94 1.52 -1.27
CA VAL A 81 -15.68 1.39 -0.01
C VAL A 81 -14.88 1.99 1.14
N SER A 82 -15.44 2.99 1.82
CA SER A 82 -14.84 3.53 3.04
C SER A 82 -15.27 2.73 4.25
N PHE A 83 -14.32 2.10 4.93
CA PHE A 83 -14.60 1.30 6.11
C PHE A 83 -14.97 2.19 7.30
N LYS A 84 -16.03 1.80 8.01
CA LYS A 84 -16.41 2.42 9.27
C LYS A 84 -15.55 1.87 10.41
N LYS A 85 -15.49 2.63 11.51
CA LYS A 85 -14.87 2.14 12.75
C LYS A 85 -15.55 0.84 13.18
N ASP A 86 -14.74 -0.15 13.59
CA ASP A 86 -15.16 -1.47 14.05
C ASP A 86 -15.91 -2.34 13.01
N GLN A 87 -15.94 -1.92 11.73
CA GLN A 87 -16.49 -2.72 10.64
C GLN A 87 -15.51 -3.85 10.27
N ARG A 88 -16.00 -5.09 10.32
CA ARG A 88 -15.21 -6.25 9.87
C ARG A 88 -15.08 -6.22 8.36
N LYS A 89 -13.84 -6.03 7.88
CA LYS A 89 -13.50 -5.99 6.45
C LYS A 89 -13.92 -7.29 5.73
N ASP A 90 -13.77 -8.44 6.40
CA ASP A 90 -14.16 -9.76 5.84
C ASP A 90 -15.66 -9.88 5.54
N ASP A 91 -16.53 -9.31 6.39
CA ASP A 91 -17.98 -9.38 6.18
C ASP A 91 -18.38 -8.54 4.95
N VAL A 92 -17.77 -7.36 4.80
CA VAL A 92 -17.93 -6.51 3.62
C VAL A 92 -17.43 -7.23 2.36
N THR A 93 -16.23 -7.81 2.41
CA THR A 93 -15.67 -8.57 1.29
C THR A 93 -16.60 -9.71 0.86
N ARG A 94 -17.20 -10.43 1.82
CA ARG A 94 -18.13 -11.52 1.53
C ARG A 94 -19.36 -11.05 0.75
N GLU A 95 -19.94 -9.90 1.11
CA GLU A 95 -21.09 -9.32 0.39
C GLU A 95 -20.77 -8.99 -1.07
N TYR A 96 -19.53 -8.53 -1.33
CA TYR A 96 -19.07 -8.23 -2.67
C TYR A 96 -18.75 -9.49 -3.48
N LEU A 97 -18.10 -10.49 -2.86
CA LEU A 97 -17.76 -11.76 -3.51
C LEU A 97 -18.99 -12.51 -4.02
N VAL A 98 -20.10 -12.49 -3.26
CA VAL A 98 -21.37 -13.11 -3.69
C VAL A 98 -21.93 -12.51 -4.99
N LYS A 99 -21.60 -11.23 -5.27
CA LYS A 99 -22.06 -10.49 -6.46
C LYS A 99 -21.02 -10.48 -7.58
N PHE A 100 -19.85 -11.07 -7.38
CA PHE A 100 -18.76 -11.01 -8.35
C PHE A 100 -18.89 -12.15 -9.37
N GLU A 101 -19.18 -11.79 -10.62
CA GLU A 101 -19.50 -12.76 -11.69
C GLU A 101 -18.30 -13.08 -12.59
N ALA A 102 -17.24 -12.27 -12.55
CA ALA A 102 -16.06 -12.47 -13.38
C ALA A 102 -15.15 -13.57 -12.83
N LYS A 103 -14.35 -14.20 -13.72
CA LYS A 103 -13.37 -15.21 -13.32
C LYS A 103 -12.20 -14.61 -12.51
N GLU A 104 -11.82 -13.38 -12.85
CA GLU A 104 -10.72 -12.65 -12.23
C GLU A 104 -10.98 -11.15 -12.29
N GLY A 105 -10.40 -10.39 -11.35
CA GLY A 105 -10.48 -8.94 -11.32
C GLY A 105 -10.42 -8.37 -9.90
N VAL A 106 -10.48 -7.05 -9.80
CA VAL A 106 -10.59 -6.35 -8.52
C VAL A 106 -12.06 -6.36 -8.10
N VAL A 107 -12.33 -6.95 -6.93
CA VAL A 107 -13.69 -7.13 -6.41
C VAL A 107 -14.26 -5.79 -5.90
N TYR A 108 -13.46 -5.07 -5.12
CA TYR A 108 -13.72 -3.69 -4.68
C TYR A 108 -12.40 -3.09 -4.17
N ILE A 109 -12.36 -1.77 -3.96
CA ILE A 109 -11.24 -1.09 -3.32
C ILE A 109 -11.67 -0.62 -1.93
N GLY A 110 -11.10 -1.20 -0.89
CA GLY A 110 -11.32 -0.76 0.48
C GLY A 110 -10.49 0.48 0.81
N ARG A 111 -11.04 1.43 1.58
CA ARG A 111 -10.35 2.62 2.09
C ARG A 111 -10.53 2.70 3.61
N ALA A 112 -9.42 2.68 4.35
CA ALA A 112 -9.41 2.90 5.80
C ALA A 112 -8.50 4.07 6.17
N GLN A 113 -8.89 4.84 7.18
CA GLN A 113 -8.01 5.85 7.77
C GLN A 113 -7.28 5.23 8.96
N GLU A 114 -5.97 5.07 8.87
CA GLU A 114 -5.16 4.44 9.91
C GLU A 114 -3.95 5.32 10.28
N LYS A 115 -3.47 5.18 11.50
CA LYS A 115 -2.32 5.96 11.99
C LYS A 115 -1.02 5.34 11.50
N ALA A 116 -0.25 6.09 10.73
CA ALA A 116 1.03 5.65 10.18
C ALA A 116 2.19 6.50 10.72
N ARG A 117 3.39 5.91 10.78
CA ARG A 117 4.64 6.67 10.91
C ARG A 117 4.90 7.37 9.58
N VAL A 118 5.20 8.67 9.64
CA VAL A 118 5.46 9.48 8.46
C VAL A 118 6.69 10.36 8.70
N VAL A 119 7.33 10.77 7.61
CA VAL A 119 8.36 11.82 7.65
C VAL A 119 7.71 13.14 7.25
N ARG A 120 7.95 14.20 8.02
CA ARG A 120 7.37 15.53 7.80
C ARG A 120 8.44 16.62 7.88
N THR A 121 8.14 17.77 7.29
CA THR A 121 8.98 18.97 7.41
C THR A 121 8.34 19.97 8.36
N GLU A 122 9.11 20.41 9.35
CA GLU A 122 8.76 21.47 10.29
C GLU A 122 9.59 22.72 10.01
N ARG A 123 9.02 23.90 10.28
CA ARG A 123 9.75 25.16 10.18
C ARG A 123 10.48 25.40 11.50
N ARG A 124 11.82 25.47 11.45
CA ARG A 124 12.66 25.88 12.58
C ARG A 124 13.21 27.28 12.38
N ARG A 125 13.67 27.89 13.47
CA ARG A 125 14.25 29.24 13.49
C ARG A 125 15.68 29.18 14.01
N ASN A 126 16.60 29.83 13.30
CA ASN A 126 17.96 29.99 13.75
C ASN A 126 17.99 31.01 14.90
N ALA A 127 18.56 30.63 16.04
CA ALA A 127 18.58 31.48 17.24
C ALA A 127 19.43 32.74 17.10
N ILE A 128 20.45 32.72 16.22
CA ILE A 128 21.39 33.83 16.02
C ILE A 128 20.88 34.79 14.94
N THR A 129 20.52 34.24 13.78
CA THR A 129 20.15 35.05 12.61
C THR A 129 18.65 35.34 12.53
N GLY A 130 17.83 34.65 13.33
CA GLY A 130 16.36 34.75 13.28
C GLY A 130 15.73 34.15 12.02
N ALA A 131 16.52 33.70 11.05
CA ALA A 131 16.06 33.13 9.79
C ALA A 131 15.33 31.79 10.01
N THR A 132 14.33 31.50 9.19
CA THR A 132 13.60 30.22 9.24
C THR A 132 14.12 29.24 8.20
N TYR A 133 14.12 27.95 8.55
CA TYR A 133 14.58 26.88 7.66
C TYR A 133 13.74 25.60 7.83
N PRO A 134 13.59 24.79 6.77
CA PRO A 134 12.89 23.51 6.86
C PRO A 134 13.75 22.47 7.60
N TRP A 135 13.11 21.68 8.45
CA TRP A 135 13.73 20.60 9.19
C TRP A 135 12.90 19.33 9.08
N VAL A 136 13.52 18.24 8.63
CA VAL A 136 12.85 16.96 8.44
C VAL A 136 12.84 16.19 9.77
N VAL A 137 11.68 15.69 10.17
CA VAL A 137 11.48 14.91 11.39
C VAL A 137 10.60 13.69 11.14
N ASP A 138 10.73 12.70 12.01
CA ASP A 138 9.74 11.65 12.14
C ASP A 138 8.49 12.19 12.85
N GLY A 139 7.34 11.68 12.44
CA GLY A 139 6.06 11.97 13.05
C GLY A 139 5.06 10.84 12.83
N SER A 140 3.80 11.13 13.16
CA SER A 140 2.68 10.26 12.80
C SER A 140 1.56 11.08 12.20
N ALA A 141 0.82 10.48 11.28
CA ALA A 141 -0.35 11.07 10.65
C ALA A 141 -1.40 9.98 10.42
N PHE A 142 -2.66 10.40 10.38
CA PHE A 142 -3.73 9.55 9.87
C PHE A 142 -3.72 9.61 8.35
N VAL A 143 -3.51 8.48 7.70
CA VAL A 143 -3.43 8.35 6.24
C VAL A 143 -4.50 7.38 5.74
N ASN A 144 -4.89 7.51 4.48
CA ASN A 144 -5.75 6.54 3.83
C ASN A 144 -4.92 5.34 3.36
N TYR A 145 -5.24 4.17 3.88
CA TYR A 145 -4.82 2.89 3.33
C TYR A 145 -5.85 2.41 2.32
N TYR A 146 -5.38 2.02 1.14
CA TYR A 146 -6.19 1.42 0.09
C TYR A 146 -5.91 -0.09 0.03
N TYR A 147 -6.97 -0.89 0.02
CA TYR A 147 -6.96 -2.35 -0.09
C TYR A 147 -7.58 -2.72 -1.43
N PHE A 148 -6.95 -3.61 -2.18
CA PHE A 148 -7.40 -4.07 -3.50
C PHE A 148 -7.71 -5.56 -3.44
#